data_AF-A0A0H5CEK7-F1
#
_entry.id   AF-A0A0H5CEK7-F1
#
_cell.length_a   1.000
_cell.length_b   1.000
_cell.length_c   1.000
_cell.angle_alpha   90.00
_cell.angle_beta   90.00
_cell.angle_gamma   90.00
#
_symmetry.space_group_name_H-M   'P 1'
#
loop_
_entity.id
_entity.type
_entity.pdbx_description
1 polymer ?
#
loop_
_entity_poly.entity_id
_entity_poly.type
_entity_poly.pdbx_seq_one_letter_code
_entity_poly.pdbx_strand_id
1 'polypeptide(L)'
;MRRLALAAALVLTACGSPTVVSTPTTTETPPPDPLTVCANQLDYWVGQKLAGVTDTYEYQAMGLTGDQYEVFIPLADEAIRQRDAGVLRDGWVREQATEKCRGILAKADPSAPGWP
;
A
#
# COMPACT_ATOMS: atom_id res chain seq x y z
N MET A 1 -38.12 54.48 13.92
CA MET A 1 -39.59 54.30 13.75
C MET A 1 -39.86 53.12 12.81
N ARG A 2 -40.56 52.10 13.34
CA ARG A 2 -41.59 51.22 12.70
C ARG A 2 -41.28 50.52 11.34
N ARG A 3 -41.18 49.17 11.32
CA ARG A 3 -42.23 48.11 11.07
C ARG A 3 -42.55 47.99 9.56
N LEU A 4 -42.63 46.83 8.87
CA LEU A 4 -43.19 45.48 9.10
C LEU A 4 -42.47 44.48 8.16
N ALA A 5 -42.11 43.27 8.59
CA ALA A 5 -42.83 41.99 8.40
C ALA A 5 -43.24 41.66 6.94
N LEU A 6 -42.83 40.49 6.42
CA LEU A 6 -43.75 39.39 6.07
C LEU A 6 -42.98 38.17 5.56
N ALA A 7 -43.46 37.00 5.98
CA ALA A 7 -43.01 35.67 5.59
C ALA A 7 -43.38 35.32 4.14
N ALA A 8 -42.60 34.42 3.53
CA ALA A 8 -43.08 33.59 2.42
C ALA A 8 -42.43 32.21 2.53
N ALA A 9 -43.14 31.29 3.18
CA ALA A 9 -42.86 29.87 3.14
C ALA A 9 -43.20 29.35 1.74
N LEU A 10 -42.18 28.99 0.95
CA LEU A 10 -42.35 28.30 -0.32
C LEU A 10 -42.40 26.80 -0.05
N VAL A 11 -43.62 26.28 0.06
CA VAL A 11 -43.91 24.85 0.03
C VAL A 11 -43.82 24.39 -1.42
N LEU A 12 -42.72 23.74 -1.78
CA LEU A 12 -42.59 23.01 -3.04
C LEU A 12 -42.91 21.54 -2.78
N THR A 13 -44.19 21.17 -2.93
CA THR A 13 -44.61 19.78 -3.10
C THR A 13 -44.15 19.30 -4.47
N ALA A 14 -42.93 18.79 -4.54
CA ALA A 14 -42.46 18.02 -5.69
C ALA A 14 -43.03 16.61 -5.59
N CYS A 15 -44.00 16.30 -6.46
CA CYS A 15 -44.45 14.94 -6.72
C CYS A 15 -43.31 14.22 -7.46
N GLY A 16 -42.41 13.61 -6.69
CA GLY A 16 -41.31 12.81 -7.23
C GLY A 16 -41.83 11.45 -7.66
N SER A 17 -41.96 11.24 -8.97
CA SER A 17 -42.04 9.90 -9.55
C SER A 17 -40.86 9.06 -9.03
N PRO A 18 -41.06 7.79 -8.65
CA PRO A 18 -39.97 6.96 -8.18
C PRO A 18 -38.99 6.72 -9.33
N THR A 19 -37.91 7.50 -9.37
CA THR A 19 -36.73 7.16 -10.16
C THR A 19 -36.17 5.88 -9.55
N VAL A 20 -36.22 4.79 -10.31
CA VAL A 20 -35.49 3.57 -9.98
C VAL A 20 -34.01 3.96 -9.99
N VAL A 21 -33.46 4.21 -8.80
CA VAL A 21 -32.02 4.38 -8.62
C VAL A 21 -31.44 2.99 -8.80
N SER A 22 -30.96 2.69 -10.01
CA SER A 22 -30.11 1.53 -10.25
C SER A 22 -28.93 1.65 -9.30
N THR A 23 -28.91 0.83 -8.27
CA THR A 23 -27.78 0.73 -7.34
C THR A 23 -26.60 0.26 -8.18
N PRO A 24 -25.48 0.99 -8.24
CA PRO A 24 -24.31 0.49 -8.95
C PRO A 24 -23.93 -0.83 -8.28
N THR A 25 -23.93 -1.90 -9.07
CA THR A 25 -23.33 -3.16 -8.63
C THR A 25 -21.83 -2.91 -8.59
N THR A 26 -21.31 -2.67 -7.40
CA THR A 26 -19.87 -2.55 -7.20
C THR A 26 -19.26 -3.91 -7.48
N THR A 27 -18.59 -4.06 -8.62
CA THR A 27 -17.69 -5.19 -8.85
C THR A 27 -16.51 -5.03 -7.90
N GLU A 28 -16.48 -5.84 -6.85
CA GLU A 28 -15.39 -5.84 -5.88
C GLU A 28 -14.16 -6.47 -6.53
N THR A 29 -13.06 -5.71 -6.63
CA THR A 29 -11.78 -6.25 -7.06
C THR A 29 -11.14 -6.93 -5.87
N PRO A 30 -10.67 -8.19 -6.00
CA PRO A 30 -9.99 -8.85 -4.88
C PRO A 30 -8.76 -8.05 -4.46
N PRO A 31 -8.43 -8.03 -3.16
CA PRO A 31 -7.22 -7.38 -2.69
C PRO A 31 -5.98 -8.04 -3.30
N PRO A 32 -4.87 -7.30 -3.44
CA PRO A 32 -3.63 -7.86 -3.97
C PRO A 32 -3.06 -8.91 -3.02
N ASP A 33 -2.39 -9.92 -3.58
CA ASP A 33 -1.69 -10.95 -2.83
C ASP A 33 -0.60 -10.34 -1.92
N PRO A 34 -0.66 -10.52 -0.58
CA PRO A 34 0.28 -9.90 0.34
C PRO A 34 1.74 -10.29 0.09
N LEU A 35 2.00 -11.52 -0.35
CA LEU A 35 3.36 -11.98 -0.67
C LEU A 35 3.92 -11.22 -1.86
N THR A 36 3.12 -11.07 -2.91
CA THR A 36 3.48 -10.30 -4.10
C THR A 36 3.75 -8.84 -3.77
N VAL A 37 2.89 -8.21 -2.95
CA VAL A 37 3.08 -6.82 -2.51
C VAL A 37 4.39 -6.66 -1.73
N CYS A 38 4.61 -7.51 -0.72
CA CYS A 38 5.83 -7.47 0.09
C CYS A 38 7.09 -7.62 -0.78
N ALA A 39 7.11 -8.62 -1.65
CA ALA A 39 8.29 -8.91 -2.45
C ALA A 39 8.56 -7.84 -3.51
N ASN A 40 7.52 -7.24 -4.09
CA ASN A 40 7.67 -6.13 -5.03
C ASN A 40 8.23 -4.88 -4.33
N GLN A 41 7.81 -4.59 -3.10
CA GLN A 41 8.37 -3.46 -2.33
C GLN A 41 9.87 -3.65 -2.04
N LEU A 42 10.27 -4.83 -1.58
CA LEU A 42 11.69 -5.11 -1.32
C LEU A 42 12.52 -5.05 -2.61
N ASP A 43 12.03 -5.66 -3.69
CA ASP A 43 12.70 -5.65 -5.00
C ASP A 43 12.89 -4.23 -5.54
N TYR A 44 11.85 -3.39 -5.43
CA TYR A 44 11.92 -1.99 -5.82
C TYR A 44 13.00 -1.22 -5.05
N TRP A 45 12.98 -1.26 -3.72
CA TRP A 45 13.93 -0.49 -2.92
C TRP A 45 15.37 -0.99 -3.05
N VAL A 46 15.57 -2.29 -3.21
CA VAL A 46 16.91 -2.83 -3.52
C VAL A 46 17.37 -2.34 -4.90
N GLY A 47 16.47 -2.30 -5.89
CA GLY A 47 16.75 -1.69 -7.19
C GLY A 47 17.17 -0.23 -7.09
N GLN A 48 16.48 0.57 -6.26
CA GLN A 48 16.84 1.96 -6.00
C GLN A 48 18.24 2.10 -5.39
N LYS A 49 18.59 1.26 -4.40
CA LYS A 49 19.94 1.20 -3.81
C LYS A 49 20.99 0.83 -4.85
N LEU A 50 20.73 -0.17 -5.69
CA LEU A 50 21.64 -0.60 -6.75
C LEU A 50 21.87 0.50 -7.79
N ALA A 51 20.84 1.31 -8.06
CA ALA A 51 20.91 2.49 -8.92
C ALA A 51 21.64 3.70 -8.29
N GLY A 52 22.14 3.56 -7.06
CA GLY A 52 22.89 4.62 -6.37
C GLY A 52 22.02 5.69 -5.73
N VAL A 53 20.71 5.44 -5.57
CA VAL A 53 19.85 6.32 -4.78
C VAL A 53 20.29 6.22 -3.32
N THR A 54 20.79 7.33 -2.78
CA THR A 54 21.18 7.44 -1.37
C THR A 54 19.93 7.73 -0.56
N ASP A 55 19.31 6.68 -0.03
CA ASP A 55 18.11 6.85 0.79
C ASP A 55 18.46 7.56 2.10
N THR A 56 17.88 8.75 2.32
CA THR A 56 17.75 9.38 3.65
C THR A 56 16.35 9.18 4.22
N TYR A 57 15.59 8.25 3.66
CA TYR A 57 14.19 8.03 3.98
C TYR A 57 14.05 7.01 5.12
N GLU A 58 13.26 7.38 6.12
CA GLU A 58 12.81 6.44 7.16
C GLU A 58 11.93 5.36 6.52
N TYR A 59 11.88 4.17 7.13
CA TYR A 59 11.21 3.02 6.56
C TYR A 59 9.71 3.25 6.27
N GLN A 60 9.04 4.14 7.02
CA GLN A 60 7.66 4.52 6.77
C GLN A 60 7.51 5.35 5.48
N ALA A 61 8.47 6.22 5.17
CA ALA A 61 8.49 6.98 3.92
C ALA A 61 8.76 6.07 2.71
N MET A 62 9.43 4.94 2.94
CA MET A 62 9.58 3.88 1.95
C MET A 62 8.32 3.01 1.77
N GLY A 63 7.32 3.15 2.64
CA GLY A 63 6.13 2.29 2.65
C GLY A 63 6.41 0.87 3.17
N LEU A 64 7.56 0.66 3.81
CA LEU A 64 7.93 -0.62 4.40
C LEU A 64 7.37 -0.75 5.81
N THR A 65 7.04 -1.98 6.21
CA THR A 65 6.87 -2.32 7.63
C THR A 65 8.24 -2.41 8.33
N GLY A 66 8.26 -2.43 9.66
CA GLY A 66 9.50 -2.65 10.43
C GLY A 66 10.20 -3.95 10.01
N ASP A 67 9.47 -5.07 10.02
CA ASP A 67 9.98 -6.37 9.58
C ASP A 67 10.50 -6.37 8.14
N GLN A 68 9.81 -5.66 7.23
CA GLN A 68 10.27 -5.51 5.85
C GLN A 68 11.57 -4.72 5.77
N TYR A 69 11.71 -3.66 6.58
CA TYR A 69 12.92 -2.85 6.61
C TYR A 69 14.11 -3.62 7.19
N GLU A 70 13.89 -4.40 8.24
CA GLU A 70 14.91 -5.26 8.85
C GLU A 70 15.46 -6.29 7.86
N VAL A 71 14.63 -6.84 6.97
CA VAL A 71 15.10 -7.76 5.92
C VAL A 71 15.66 -7.02 4.69
N PHE A 72 15.20 -5.80 4.42
CA PHE A 72 15.66 -4.96 3.31
C PHE A 72 17.14 -4.61 3.44
N ILE A 73 17.59 -4.16 4.62
CA ILE A 73 18.98 -3.73 4.84
C ILE A 73 19.99 -4.80 4.40
N PRO A 74 19.99 -6.02 4.99
CA PRO A 74 20.96 -7.04 4.62
C PRO A 74 20.77 -7.58 3.20
N LEU A 75 19.55 -7.53 2.64
CA LEU A 75 19.29 -7.90 1.25
C LEU A 75 19.94 -6.91 0.28
N ALA A 76 19.78 -5.61 0.53
CA ALA A 76 20.38 -4.55 -0.28
C ALA A 76 21.91 -4.60 -0.21
N ASP A 77 22.47 -4.79 0.99
CA ASP A 77 23.91 -4.90 1.18
C ASP A 77 24.50 -6.11 0.44
N GLU A 78 23.81 -7.26 0.46
CA GLU A 78 24.24 -8.44 -0.29
C GLU A 78 24.12 -8.23 -1.80
N ALA A 79 23.03 -7.60 -2.27
CA ALA A 79 22.88 -7.27 -3.69
C ALA A 79 24.01 -6.36 -4.18
N ILE A 80 24.38 -5.35 -3.39
CA ILE A 80 25.50 -4.45 -3.66
C ILE A 80 26.81 -5.22 -3.72
N ARG A 81 27.09 -6.08 -2.74
CA ARG A 81 28.30 -6.93 -2.75
C ARG A 81 28.38 -7.81 -4.00
N GLN A 82 27.28 -8.44 -4.38
CA GLN A 82 27.25 -9.29 -5.58
C GLN A 82 27.42 -8.49 -6.86
N ARG A 83 26.82 -7.28 -6.94
CA ARG A 83 27.02 -6.38 -8.07
C ARG A 83 28.49 -6.00 -8.20
N ASP A 84 29.12 -5.59 -7.10
CA ASP A 84 30.51 -5.13 -7.08
C ASP A 84 31.49 -6.27 -7.40
N ALA A 85 31.14 -7.50 -7.02
CA ALA A 85 31.86 -8.71 -7.41
C ALA A 85 31.55 -9.19 -8.86
N GLY A 86 30.59 -8.57 -9.55
CA GLY A 86 30.19 -8.97 -10.91
C GLY A 86 29.44 -10.32 -10.98
N VAL A 87 28.84 -10.76 -9.88
CA VAL A 87 28.17 -12.07 -9.76
C VAL A 87 26.66 -11.96 -9.50
N LEU A 88 26.12 -10.74 -9.42
CA LEU A 88 24.68 -10.55 -9.24
C LEU A 88 23.92 -11.07 -10.46
N ARG A 89 23.11 -12.11 -10.26
CA ARG A 89 22.29 -12.72 -11.30
C ARG A 89 20.96 -11.98 -11.47
N ASP A 90 20.48 -11.90 -12.71
CA ASP A 90 19.13 -11.43 -13.00
C ASP A 90 18.07 -12.18 -12.18
N GLY A 91 17.14 -11.43 -11.58
CA GLY A 91 16.06 -11.98 -10.77
C GLY A 91 16.46 -12.45 -9.36
N TRP A 92 17.75 -12.45 -9.01
CA TRP A 92 18.22 -12.87 -7.68
C TRP A 92 17.53 -12.08 -6.55
N VAL A 93 17.40 -10.77 -6.69
CA VAL A 93 16.73 -9.91 -5.70
C VAL A 93 15.27 -10.33 -5.51
N ARG A 94 14.52 -10.55 -6.59
CA ARG A 94 13.12 -10.96 -6.53
C ARG A 94 12.94 -12.33 -5.87
N GLU A 95 13.82 -13.27 -6.15
CA GLU A 95 13.83 -14.60 -5.51
C GLU A 95 14.03 -14.47 -3.99
N GLN A 96 15.06 -13.73 -3.57
CA GLN A 96 15.38 -13.50 -2.16
C GLN A 96 14.31 -12.71 -1.41
N ALA A 97 13.76 -11.67 -2.05
CA ALA A 97 12.64 -10.89 -1.52
C ALA A 97 11.42 -11.78 -1.26
N THR A 98 11.11 -12.69 -2.19
CA THR A 98 10.00 -13.64 -2.03
C THR A 98 10.20 -14.55 -0.83
N GLU A 99 11.40 -15.13 -0.68
CA GLU A 99 11.73 -16.01 0.44
C GLU A 99 11.60 -15.29 1.78
N LYS A 100 12.19 -14.10 1.91
CA LYS A 100 12.15 -13.29 3.13
C LYS A 100 10.71 -12.88 3.47
N CYS A 101 9.92 -12.47 2.48
CA CYS A 101 8.52 -12.11 2.66
C CYS A 101 7.65 -13.29 3.09
N ARG A 102 7.91 -14.52 2.62
CA ARG A 102 7.23 -15.72 3.18
C ARG A 102 7.51 -15.86 4.67
N GLY A 103 8.76 -15.63 5.09
CA GLY A 103 9.14 -15.64 6.51
C GLY A 103 8.43 -14.57 7.34
N ILE A 104 8.26 -13.36 6.81
CA ILE A 104 7.50 -12.28 7.47
C ILE A 104 6.03 -12.68 7.61
N LEU A 105 5.40 -13.12 6.52
CA LEU A 105 3.98 -13.47 6.52
C LEU A 105 3.66 -14.71 7.35
N ALA A 106 4.58 -15.66 7.47
CA ALA A 106 4.42 -16.83 8.34
C ALA A 106 4.45 -16.46 9.84
N LYS A 107 5.08 -15.33 10.21
CA LYS A 107 5.10 -14.82 11.58
C LYS A 107 3.88 -13.97 11.91
N ALA A 108 3.23 -13.39 10.90
CA ALA A 108 2.03 -12.59 11.10
C ALA A 108 0.91 -13.51 11.61
N ASP A 109 0.52 -13.34 12.87
CA ASP A 109 -0.60 -14.06 13.46
C ASP A 109 -1.91 -13.58 12.81
N PRO A 110 -2.61 -14.41 12.02
CA PRO A 110 -3.87 -14.02 11.37
C PRO A 110 -5.01 -13.83 12.38
N SER A 111 -4.83 -14.21 13.65
CA SER A 111 -5.81 -14.08 14.72
C SER A 111 -5.60 -12.86 15.63
N ALA A 112 -4.58 -12.03 15.37
CA ALA A 112 -4.39 -10.81 16.12
C ALA A 112 -5.60 -9.88 15.93
N PRO A 113 -6.28 -9.45 17.01
CA PRO A 113 -7.41 -8.54 16.87
C PRO A 113 -6.94 -7.24 16.22
N GLY A 114 -7.64 -6.84 15.15
CA GLY A 114 -7.44 -5.52 14.54
C GLY A 114 -7.68 -4.43 15.58
N TRP A 115 -6.91 -3.34 15.49
CA TRP A 115 -7.05 -2.19 16.38
C TRP A 115 -8.53 -1.73 16.47
N PRO A 116 -9.04 -1.44 17.69
CA PRO A 116 -10.43 -1.05 17.92
C PRO A 116 -10.83 0.27 17.24
#